data_AF-A0A2U2S1W7-F1
#
_entry.id   AF-A0A2U2S1W7-F1
#
_cell.length_a   1.000
_cell.length_b   1.000
_cell.length_c   1.000
_cell.angle_alpha   90.00
_cell.angle_beta   90.00
_cell.angle_gamma   90.00
#
_symmetry.space_group_name_H-M   'P 1'
#
loop_
_entity.id
_entity.type
_entity.pdbx_description
1 polymer ?
#
loop_
_entity_poly.entity_id
_entity_poly.type
_entity_poly.pdbx_seq_one_letter_code
_entity_poly.pdbx_strand_id
1 'polypeptide(L)'
;MSKHVTPWLSAYHDGELHGVGLRRVEQHLAECPQCRAELEELRMLSVLLRQTPPAVNFLRPERFVARLVLQLPRRTSLVVEFGWWLVPFGTLAVWLFAQVTSWLRAVFLLGLDAGLLTNLLEFPSTSLQMNWFTALTSLLGNHLNPFVQAGLSILNNLHVLVVRWQSNLLFEAILIVVYLAWLMVCMARCSSRLRTA
;
A
#
# COMPACT_ATOMS: atom_id res chain seq x y z
N MET A 1 24.58 -58.07 28.23
CA MET A 1 24.34 -57.50 26.88
C MET A 1 24.65 -56.02 26.95
N SER A 2 25.92 -55.67 26.79
CA SER A 2 26.39 -54.29 26.78
C SER A 2 25.82 -53.58 25.55
N LYS A 3 24.98 -52.57 25.77
CA LYS A 3 24.46 -51.73 24.68
C LYS A 3 25.66 -51.02 24.04
N HIS A 4 25.88 -51.23 22.75
CA HIS A 4 26.90 -50.52 21.98
C HIS A 4 26.64 -49.01 22.01
N VAL A 5 27.72 -48.22 21.99
CA VAL A 5 27.67 -46.74 22.00
C VAL A 5 27.71 -46.13 20.60
N THR A 6 27.36 -46.90 19.56
CA THR A 6 27.35 -46.49 18.14
C THR A 6 26.73 -45.12 17.87
N PRO A 7 25.61 -44.69 18.50
CA PRO A 7 25.04 -43.35 18.26
C PRO A 7 25.93 -42.19 18.75
N TRP A 8 26.86 -42.47 19.65
CA TRP A 8 27.73 -41.47 20.29
C TRP A 8 29.12 -41.45 19.66
N LEU A 9 29.44 -42.43 18.82
CA LEU A 9 30.75 -42.56 18.16
C LEU A 9 31.04 -41.40 17.21
N SER A 10 30.05 -40.95 16.43
CA SER A 10 30.19 -39.81 15.50
C SER A 10 30.41 -38.50 16.26
N ALA A 11 29.60 -38.22 17.28
CA ALA A 11 29.79 -37.05 18.15
C ALA A 11 31.14 -37.08 18.89
N TYR A 12 31.63 -38.28 19.26
CA TYR A 12 32.97 -38.44 19.82
C TYR A 12 34.06 -38.13 18.78
N HIS A 13 33.93 -38.65 17.57
CA HIS A 13 34.85 -38.40 16.45
C HIS A 13 34.94 -36.91 16.09
N ASP A 14 33.80 -36.21 16.12
CA ASP A 14 33.71 -34.78 15.79
C ASP A 14 34.09 -33.86 16.97
N GLY A 15 34.39 -34.44 18.14
CA GLY A 15 34.79 -33.69 19.35
C GLY A 15 33.64 -32.98 20.06
N GLU A 16 32.39 -33.35 19.78
CA GLU A 16 31.20 -32.71 20.35
C GLU A 16 30.83 -33.24 21.75
N LEU A 17 31.38 -34.40 22.16
CA LEU A 17 31.12 -34.97 23.48
C LEU A 17 31.97 -34.33 24.58
N HIS A 18 31.31 -34.02 25.71
CA HIS A 18 31.95 -33.39 26.86
C HIS A 18 31.54 -34.07 28.18
N GLY A 19 32.38 -33.94 29.21
CA GLY A 19 32.06 -34.34 30.59
C GLY A 19 31.78 -35.84 30.76
N VAL A 20 30.59 -36.17 31.29
CA VAL A 20 30.21 -37.56 31.60
C VAL A 20 30.04 -38.42 30.34
N GLY A 21 29.59 -37.81 29.23
CA GLY A 21 29.40 -38.52 27.96
C GLY A 21 30.71 -39.01 27.36
N LEU A 22 31.74 -38.16 27.39
CA LEU A 22 33.09 -38.48 26.91
C LEU A 22 33.69 -39.66 27.69
N ARG A 23 33.73 -39.56 29.03
CA ARG A 23 34.27 -40.62 29.90
C ARG A 23 33.57 -41.97 29.72
N ARG A 24 32.25 -41.95 29.51
CA ARG A 24 31.46 -43.17 29.27
C ARG A 24 31.84 -43.84 27.95
N VAL A 25 32.05 -43.06 26.89
CA VAL A 25 32.47 -43.59 25.59
C VAL A 25 33.92 -44.10 25.65
N GLU A 26 34.83 -43.38 26.31
CA GLU A 26 36.22 -43.82 26.50
C GLU A 26 36.31 -45.16 27.27
N GLN A 27 35.56 -45.29 28.37
CA GLN A 27 35.50 -46.53 29.12
C GLN A 27 34.96 -47.67 28.26
N HIS A 28 33.91 -47.43 27.47
CA HIS A 28 33.36 -48.45 26.58
C HIS A 28 34.31 -48.84 25.45
N LEU A 29 35.08 -47.89 24.90
CA LEU A 29 36.09 -48.15 23.87
C LEU A 29 37.26 -49.00 24.41
N ALA A 30 37.59 -48.90 25.70
CA ALA A 30 38.59 -49.77 26.34
C ALA A 30 38.14 -51.24 26.39
N GLU A 31 36.85 -51.48 26.57
CA GLU A 31 36.29 -52.82 26.78
C GLU A 31 35.74 -53.47 25.48
N CYS A 32 35.26 -52.68 24.52
CA CYS A 32 34.58 -53.17 23.33
C CYS A 32 35.48 -53.10 22.07
N PRO A 33 35.94 -54.23 21.50
CA PRO A 33 36.70 -54.24 20.25
C PRO A 33 35.86 -53.82 19.03
N GLN A 34 34.56 -54.11 19.02
CA GLN A 34 33.67 -53.77 17.91
C GLN A 34 33.50 -52.25 17.76
N CYS A 35 33.25 -51.53 18.86
CA CYS A 35 33.14 -50.07 18.81
C CYS A 35 34.48 -49.38 18.48
N ARG A 36 35.63 -50.02 18.77
CA ARG A 36 36.93 -49.54 18.30
C ARG A 36 37.09 -49.68 16.79
N ALA A 37 36.66 -50.81 16.23
CA ALA A 37 36.69 -51.03 14.78
C ALA A 37 35.81 -50.01 14.04
N GLU A 38 34.58 -49.77 14.52
CA GLU A 38 33.67 -48.75 13.97
C GLU A 38 34.28 -47.34 14.00
N LEU A 39 34.97 -46.98 15.10
CA LEU A 39 35.63 -45.68 15.21
C LEU A 39 36.79 -45.53 14.22
N GLU A 40 37.53 -46.61 13.98
CA GLU A 40 38.63 -46.61 13.03
C GLU A 40 38.14 -46.52 11.57
N GLU A 41 37.01 -47.15 11.25
CA GLU A 41 36.34 -46.98 9.95
C GLU A 41 35.92 -45.52 9.71
N LEU A 42 35.35 -44.84 10.72
CA LEU A 42 35.01 -43.41 10.63
C LEU A 42 36.24 -42.53 10.40
N ARG A 43 37.34 -42.81 11.10
CA ARG A 43 38.61 -42.09 10.91
C ARG A 43 39.18 -42.29 9.52
N MET A 44 39.18 -43.53 9.04
CA MET A 44 39.65 -43.86 7.69
C MET A 44 38.81 -43.12 6.63
N LEU A 45 37.49 -43.09 6.77
CA LEU A 45 36.61 -42.33 5.89
C LEU A 45 36.94 -40.82 5.92
N SER A 46 37.16 -40.24 7.10
CA SER A 46 37.54 -38.83 7.23
C SER A 46 38.87 -38.52 6.52
N VAL A 47 39.85 -39.43 6.63
CA VAL A 47 41.13 -39.31 5.92
C VAL A 47 40.93 -39.34 4.41
N LEU A 48 40.14 -40.29 3.89
CA LEU A 48 39.84 -40.39 2.46
C LEU A 48 39.13 -39.13 1.93
N LEU A 49 38.18 -38.58 2.69
CA LEU A 49 37.50 -37.32 2.33
C LEU A 49 38.46 -36.13 2.34
N ARG A 50 39.40 -36.05 3.29
CA ARG A 50 40.42 -34.98 3.34
C ARG A 50 41.45 -35.09 2.22
N GLN A 51 41.75 -36.31 1.77
CA GLN A 51 42.63 -36.56 0.62
C GLN A 51 41.96 -36.27 -0.72
N THR A 52 40.63 -36.15 -0.74
CA THR A 52 39.90 -35.77 -1.95
C THR A 52 40.21 -34.30 -2.27
N PRO A 53 40.68 -33.99 -3.49
CA PRO A 53 40.92 -32.61 -3.89
C PRO A 53 39.63 -31.79 -3.71
N PRO A 54 39.69 -30.59 -3.10
CA PRO A 54 38.53 -29.73 -3.06
C PRO A 54 38.05 -29.51 -4.49
N ALA A 55 36.75 -29.67 -4.73
CA ALA A 55 36.17 -29.49 -6.04
C ALA A 55 36.65 -28.14 -6.63
N VAL A 56 37.37 -28.19 -7.75
CA VAL A 56 38.06 -27.05 -8.39
C VAL A 56 37.10 -25.91 -8.76
N ASN A 57 35.79 -26.16 -8.68
CA ASN A 57 34.70 -25.28 -9.07
C ASN A 57 33.94 -24.65 -7.90
N PHE A 58 34.57 -24.43 -6.74
CA PHE A 58 33.99 -23.47 -5.80
C PHE A 58 34.00 -22.10 -6.49
N LEU A 59 32.84 -21.66 -6.97
CA LEU A 59 32.70 -20.34 -7.55
C LEU A 59 33.18 -19.32 -6.52
N ARG A 60 33.99 -18.37 -6.97
CA ARG A 60 34.41 -17.21 -6.17
C ARG A 60 33.18 -16.62 -5.46
N PRO A 61 33.24 -16.32 -4.15
CA PRO A 61 32.07 -15.87 -3.39
C PRO A 61 31.31 -14.72 -4.04
N GLU A 62 32.01 -13.82 -4.73
CA GLU A 62 31.45 -12.68 -5.43
C GLU A 62 30.60 -13.10 -6.64
N ARG A 63 31.01 -14.14 -7.38
CA ARG A 63 30.23 -14.72 -8.48
C ARG A 63 29.01 -15.48 -7.98
N PHE A 64 29.13 -16.12 -6.82
CA PHE A 64 27.99 -16.77 -6.16
C PHE A 64 26.94 -15.73 -5.74
N VAL A 65 27.37 -14.68 -5.03
CA VAL A 65 26.47 -13.60 -4.60
C VAL A 65 25.83 -12.93 -5.81
N ALA A 66 26.57 -12.68 -6.89
CA ALA A 66 26.01 -12.10 -8.11
C ALA A 66 24.90 -12.98 -8.71
N ARG A 67 25.09 -14.31 -8.77
CA ARG A 67 24.01 -15.23 -9.21
C ARG A 67 22.83 -15.24 -8.26
N LEU A 68 23.09 -15.23 -6.95
CA LEU A 68 22.04 -15.26 -5.94
C LEU A 68 21.16 -14.00 -6.01
N VAL A 69 21.78 -12.84 -6.16
CA VAL A 69 21.09 -11.55 -6.29
C VAL A 69 20.21 -11.51 -7.54
N LEU A 70 20.66 -12.13 -8.64
CA LEU A 70 19.86 -12.23 -9.87
C LEU A 70 18.68 -13.21 -9.76
N GLN A 71 18.77 -14.21 -8.88
CA GLN A 71 17.73 -15.21 -8.67
C GLN A 71 16.70 -14.81 -7.60
N LEU A 72 17.04 -13.86 -6.74
CA LEU A 72 16.10 -13.40 -5.71
C LEU A 72 14.98 -12.56 -6.34
N PRO A 73 13.70 -12.86 -6.05
CA PRO A 73 12.59 -12.02 -6.49
C PRO A 73 12.81 -10.63 -5.91
N ARG A 74 12.91 -9.64 -6.80
CA ARG A 74 13.14 -8.24 -6.43
C ARG A 74 11.99 -7.83 -5.51
N ARG A 75 12.28 -7.72 -4.21
CA ARG A 75 11.31 -7.35 -3.18
C ARG A 75 10.75 -5.99 -3.56
N THR A 76 9.61 -5.97 -4.23
CA THR A 76 8.96 -4.72 -4.63
C THR A 76 8.64 -3.97 -3.36
N SER A 77 9.11 -2.73 -3.29
CA SER A 77 9.09 -1.92 -2.07
C SER A 77 7.67 -1.85 -1.51
N LEU A 78 7.53 -2.21 -0.24
CA LEU A 78 6.29 -2.11 0.54
C LEU A 78 5.59 -0.74 0.39
N VAL A 79 6.36 0.31 0.09
CA VAL A 79 5.88 1.67 -0.16
C VAL A 79 4.89 1.75 -1.34
N VAL A 80 5.09 0.96 -2.40
CA VAL A 80 4.20 0.95 -3.57
C VAL A 80 2.90 0.19 -3.26
N GLU A 81 2.98 -0.83 -2.41
CA GLU A 81 1.82 -1.61 -1.98
C GLU A 81 0.95 -0.82 -0.99
N PHE A 82 1.58 -0.12 -0.05
CA PHE A 82 0.90 0.75 0.91
C PHE A 82 0.31 1.99 0.22
N GLY A 83 1.07 2.60 -0.71
CA GLY A 83 0.60 3.75 -1.48
C GLY A 83 -0.62 3.43 -2.35
N TRP A 84 -0.74 2.19 -2.85
CA TRP A 84 -1.90 1.77 -3.64
C TRP A 84 -3.18 1.66 -2.82
N TRP A 85 -3.07 1.33 -1.53
CA TRP A 85 -4.20 1.20 -0.61
C TRP A 85 -4.74 2.55 -0.12
N LEU A 86 -3.93 3.60 -0.16
CA LEU A 86 -4.30 4.96 0.23
C LEU A 86 -5.13 5.71 -0.82
N VAL A 87 -5.10 5.28 -2.08
CA VAL A 87 -5.84 5.92 -3.18
C VAL A 87 -7.35 6.03 -2.89
N PRO A 88 -8.09 4.97 -2.51
CA PRO A 88 -9.53 5.08 -2.22
C PRO A 88 -9.82 6.01 -1.05
N PHE A 89 -9.00 5.97 0.01
CA PHE A 89 -9.14 6.85 1.16
C PHE A 89 -8.89 8.32 0.79
N GLY A 90 -7.87 8.59 -0.04
CA GLY A 90 -7.57 9.92 -0.56
C GLY A 90 -8.71 10.48 -1.40
N THR A 91 -9.26 9.68 -2.31
CA THR A 91 -10.40 10.08 -3.16
C THR A 91 -11.63 10.44 -2.31
N LEU A 92 -11.95 9.63 -1.31
CA LEU A 92 -13.07 9.91 -0.39
C LEU A 92 -12.82 11.18 0.44
N ALA A 93 -11.60 11.37 0.96
CA ALA A 93 -11.26 12.55 1.74
C ALA A 93 -11.38 13.84 0.92
N VAL A 94 -10.91 13.83 -0.33
CA VAL A 94 -11.03 14.97 -1.25
C VAL A 94 -12.50 15.26 -1.58
N TRP A 95 -13.31 14.21 -1.81
CA TRP A 95 -14.76 14.37 -2.06
C TRP A 95 -15.48 14.99 -0.87
N LEU A 96 -15.27 14.45 0.33
CA LEU A 96 -15.88 14.97 1.56
C LEU A 96 -15.49 16.43 1.82
N PHE A 97 -14.21 16.76 1.61
CA PHE A 97 -13.72 18.13 1.76
C PHE A 97 -14.40 19.09 0.77
N ALA A 98 -14.50 18.72 -0.51
CA ALA A 98 -15.20 19.50 -1.52
C ALA A 98 -16.69 19.69 -1.17
N GLN A 99 -17.33 18.65 -0.63
CA GLN A 99 -18.74 18.71 -0.24
C GLN A 99 -18.93 19.67 0.94
N VAL A 100 -18.17 19.51 2.02
CA VAL A 100 -18.26 20.38 3.20
C VAL A 100 -18.02 21.85 2.85
N THR A 101 -17.00 22.13 2.04
CA THR A 101 -16.71 23.51 1.59
C THR A 101 -17.84 24.09 0.73
N SER A 102 -18.46 23.27 -0.13
CA SER A 102 -19.63 23.67 -0.93
C SER A 102 -20.84 24.02 -0.07
N TRP A 103 -21.14 23.20 0.95
CA TRP A 103 -22.21 23.45 1.93
C TRP A 103 -21.95 24.70 2.75
N LEU A 104 -20.74 24.86 3.32
CA LEU A 104 -20.36 26.06 4.07
C LEU A 104 -20.54 27.32 3.23
N ARG A 105 -20.08 27.29 1.97
CA ARG A 105 -20.24 28.41 1.04
C ARG A 105 -21.72 28.67 0.72
N ALA A 106 -22.57 27.64 0.64
CA ALA A 106 -24.00 27.80 0.38
C ALA A 106 -24.71 28.46 1.57
N VAL A 107 -24.47 27.96 2.79
CA VAL A 107 -25.03 28.53 4.02
C VAL A 107 -24.55 29.97 4.24
N PHE A 108 -23.26 30.23 4.00
CA PHE A 108 -22.69 31.57 4.13
C PHE A 108 -23.32 32.56 3.15
N LEU A 109 -23.47 32.19 1.87
CA LEU A 109 -24.13 33.03 0.87
C LEU A 109 -25.61 33.27 1.19
N LEU A 110 -26.33 32.24 1.64
CA LEU A 110 -27.72 32.38 2.08
C LEU A 110 -27.86 33.31 3.29
N GLY A 111 -26.94 33.23 4.26
CA GLY A 111 -26.93 34.12 5.43
C GLY A 111 -26.63 35.58 5.08
N LEU A 112 -25.81 35.82 4.06
CA LEU A 112 -25.59 37.15 3.50
C LEU A 112 -26.84 37.67 2.77
N ASP A 113 -27.45 36.87 1.90
CA ASP A 113 -28.66 37.27 1.16
C ASP A 113 -29.88 37.49 2.08
N ALA A 114 -29.98 36.74 3.18
CA ALA A 114 -31.04 36.91 4.19
C ALA A 114 -30.85 38.16 5.07
N GLY A 115 -29.79 38.94 4.86
CA GLY A 115 -29.48 40.13 5.66
C GLY A 115 -29.04 39.83 7.10
N LEU A 116 -28.77 38.56 7.41
CA LEU A 116 -28.48 38.07 8.76
C LEU A 116 -27.03 38.41 9.18
N LEU A 117 -26.14 38.53 8.20
CA LEU A 117 -24.72 38.87 8.37
C LEU A 117 -24.34 40.26 7.82
N THR A 118 -25.19 40.88 7.00
CA THR A 118 -24.94 42.19 6.38
C THR A 118 -24.89 43.33 7.41
N ASN A 119 -25.57 43.18 8.54
CA ASN A 119 -25.57 44.18 9.61
C ASN A 119 -24.29 44.16 10.45
N LEU A 120 -23.45 43.10 10.34
CA LEU A 120 -22.23 42.93 11.15
C LEU A 120 -20.95 43.21 10.36
N LEU A 121 -21.00 43.17 9.03
CA LEU A 121 -19.85 43.40 8.17
C LEU A 121 -20.33 44.18 6.94
N GLU A 122 -19.77 45.36 6.67
CA GLU A 122 -20.00 46.17 5.46
C GLU A 122 -19.39 45.49 4.20
N PHE A 123 -19.60 44.18 4.04
CA PHE A 123 -19.20 43.48 2.82
C PHE A 123 -20.21 43.83 1.71
N PRO A 124 -19.74 44.30 0.54
CA PRO A 124 -20.61 44.48 -0.60
C PRO A 124 -21.21 43.13 -0.95
N SER A 125 -22.54 43.01 -0.83
CA SER A 125 -23.30 41.84 -1.23
C SER A 125 -23.12 41.67 -2.73
N THR A 126 -22.15 40.84 -3.11
CA THR A 126 -21.94 40.42 -4.49
C THR A 126 -23.04 39.43 -4.82
N SER A 127 -24.24 39.94 -5.10
CA SER A 127 -25.28 39.13 -5.69
C SER A 127 -24.69 38.54 -6.97
N LEU A 128 -24.57 37.22 -7.03
CA LEU A 128 -24.12 36.48 -8.21
C LEU A 128 -25.17 36.67 -9.31
N GLN A 129 -25.13 37.82 -9.97
CA GLN A 129 -25.94 38.12 -11.13
C GLN A 129 -25.19 37.65 -12.36
N MET A 130 -25.86 36.82 -13.16
CA MET A 130 -25.29 36.37 -14.41
C MET A 130 -25.23 37.52 -15.41
N ASN A 131 -24.22 37.52 -16.28
CA ASN A 131 -24.02 38.57 -17.29
C ASN A 131 -25.22 38.76 -18.22
N TRP A 132 -26.01 37.70 -18.46
CA TRP A 132 -27.24 37.82 -19.25
C TRP A 132 -28.34 38.60 -18.52
N PHE A 133 -28.44 38.45 -17.20
CA PHE A 133 -29.42 39.13 -16.38
C PHE A 133 -29.07 40.61 -16.24
N THR A 134 -27.80 40.93 -16.05
CA THR A 134 -27.32 42.32 -16.03
C THR A 134 -27.49 42.99 -17.40
N ALA A 135 -27.19 42.29 -18.50
CA ALA A 135 -27.42 42.81 -19.84
C ALA A 135 -28.92 43.06 -20.11
N LEU A 136 -29.80 42.11 -19.77
CA LEU A 136 -31.23 42.22 -19.99
C LEU A 136 -31.87 43.33 -19.15
N THR A 137 -31.50 43.43 -17.87
CA THR A 137 -31.98 44.48 -16.97
C THR A 137 -31.40 45.85 -17.30
N SER A 138 -30.17 45.94 -17.81
CA SER A 138 -29.62 47.21 -18.28
C SER A 138 -30.33 47.75 -19.52
N LEU A 139 -30.82 46.84 -20.37
CA LEU A 139 -31.42 47.18 -21.66
C LEU A 139 -32.94 47.40 -21.57
N LEU A 140 -33.64 46.72 -20.64
CA LEU A 140 -35.09 46.83 -20.47
C LEU A 140 -35.54 47.33 -19.08
N GLY A 141 -34.63 47.47 -18.10
CA GLY A 141 -34.95 47.65 -16.68
C GLY A 141 -35.89 48.79 -16.35
N ASN A 142 -35.76 49.94 -17.03
CA ASN A 142 -36.60 51.11 -16.80
C ASN A 142 -38.04 50.97 -17.34
N HIS A 143 -38.30 49.94 -18.16
CA HIS A 143 -39.60 49.71 -18.80
C HIS A 143 -40.29 48.42 -18.33
N LEU A 144 -39.67 47.63 -17.45
CA LEU A 144 -40.22 46.37 -16.99
C LEU A 144 -41.20 46.58 -15.84
N ASN A 145 -42.39 45.99 -15.96
CA ASN A 145 -43.35 45.90 -14.87
C ASN A 145 -42.72 45.14 -13.68
N PRO A 146 -42.92 45.57 -12.41
CA PRO A 146 -42.41 44.88 -11.23
C PRO A 146 -42.71 43.37 -11.19
N PHE A 147 -43.85 42.92 -11.76
CA PHE A 147 -44.15 41.49 -11.88
C PHE A 147 -43.15 40.74 -12.79
N VAL A 148 -42.77 41.35 -13.92
CA VAL A 148 -41.80 40.77 -14.85
C VAL A 148 -40.40 40.77 -14.24
N GLN A 149 -40.05 41.83 -13.50
CA GLN A 149 -38.78 41.92 -12.79
C GLN A 149 -38.65 40.82 -11.71
N ALA A 150 -39.72 40.54 -10.96
CA ALA A 150 -39.76 39.42 -10.02
C ALA A 150 -39.58 38.07 -10.73
N GLY A 151 -40.26 37.86 -11.87
CA GLY A 151 -40.10 36.65 -12.68
C GLY A 151 -38.67 36.44 -13.18
N LEU A 152 -38.02 37.51 -13.68
CA LEU A 152 -36.63 37.48 -14.15
C LEU A 152 -35.64 37.20 -13.01
N SER A 153 -35.88 37.75 -11.81
CA SER A 153 -35.05 37.47 -10.62
C SER A 153 -35.11 36.01 -10.22
N ILE A 154 -36.31 35.41 -10.20
CA ILE A 154 -36.49 33.97 -9.93
C ILE A 154 -35.74 33.14 -10.98
N LEU A 155 -35.83 33.51 -12.26
CA LEU A 155 -35.13 32.82 -13.34
C LEU A 155 -33.60 32.89 -13.19
N ASN A 156 -33.06 34.04 -12.80
CA ASN A 156 -31.63 34.22 -12.52
C ASN A 156 -31.20 33.34 -11.34
N ASN A 157 -31.97 33.30 -10.25
CA ASN A 157 -31.65 32.49 -9.08
C ASN A 157 -31.71 30.99 -9.38
N LEU A 158 -32.72 30.53 -10.13
CA LEU A 158 -32.81 29.16 -10.60
C LEU A 158 -31.62 28.79 -11.49
N HIS A 159 -31.22 29.69 -12.39
CA HIS A 159 -30.08 29.45 -13.27
C HIS A 159 -28.75 29.35 -12.51
N VAL A 160 -28.51 30.24 -11.54
CA VAL A 160 -27.33 30.16 -10.66
C VAL A 160 -27.30 28.84 -9.89
N LEU A 161 -28.46 28.39 -9.42
CA LEU A 161 -28.59 27.11 -8.71
C LEU A 161 -28.31 25.92 -9.63
N VAL A 162 -28.81 25.94 -10.87
CA VAL A 162 -28.55 24.91 -11.89
C VAL A 162 -27.08 24.85 -12.26
N VAL A 163 -26.43 25.99 -12.52
CA VAL A 163 -24.99 26.03 -12.85
C VAL A 163 -24.14 25.50 -11.69
N ARG A 164 -24.50 25.85 -10.45
CA ARG A 164 -23.81 25.35 -9.25
C ARG A 164 -24.00 23.85 -9.09
N TRP A 165 -25.22 23.35 -9.30
CA TRP A 165 -25.53 21.92 -9.24
C TRP A 165 -24.78 21.12 -10.33
N GLN A 166 -24.74 21.65 -11.55
CA GLN A 166 -24.02 21.04 -12.67
C GLN A 166 -22.51 20.95 -12.41
N SER A 167 -21.90 21.99 -11.85
CA SER A 167 -20.46 21.97 -11.53
C SER A 167 -20.10 20.91 -10.49
N ASN A 168 -20.96 20.69 -9.49
CA ASN A 168 -20.74 19.65 -8.48
C ASN A 168 -20.88 18.25 -9.09
N LEU A 169 -21.89 18.02 -9.93
CA LEU A 169 -22.09 16.73 -10.58
C LEU A 169 -20.94 16.33 -11.51
N LEU A 170 -20.39 17.29 -12.26
CA LEU A 170 -19.23 17.02 -13.11
C LEU A 170 -18.01 16.59 -12.29
N PHE A 171 -17.79 17.23 -11.14
CA PHE A 171 -16.69 16.87 -10.24
C PHE A 171 -16.91 15.47 -9.63
N GLU A 172 -18.13 15.15 -9.22
CA GLU A 172 -18.49 13.81 -8.72
C GLU A 172 -18.32 12.73 -9.79
N ALA A 173 -18.76 12.98 -11.02
CA ALA A 173 -18.60 12.05 -12.13
C ALA A 173 -17.11 11.76 -12.40
N ILE A 174 -16.25 12.79 -12.36
CA ILE A 174 -14.79 12.61 -12.53
C ILE A 174 -14.22 11.72 -11.41
N LEU A 175 -14.59 11.95 -10.16
CA LEU A 175 -14.11 11.15 -9.03
C LEU A 175 -14.57 9.69 -9.12
N ILE A 176 -15.82 9.45 -9.53
CA ILE A 176 -16.36 8.11 -9.77
C ILE A 176 -15.55 7.40 -10.87
N VAL A 177 -15.27 8.09 -11.99
CA VAL A 177 -14.48 7.52 -13.09
C VAL A 177 -13.06 7.17 -12.62
N VAL A 178 -12.41 8.05 -11.85
CA VAL A 178 -11.08 7.79 -11.28
C VAL A 178 -11.11 6.59 -10.34
N TYR A 179 -12.14 6.48 -9.50
CA TYR A 179 -12.31 5.37 -8.58
C TYR A 179 -12.56 4.03 -9.31
N LEU A 180 -13.42 4.02 -10.33
CA LEU A 180 -13.69 2.85 -11.15
C LEU A 180 -12.44 2.41 -11.95
N ALA A 181 -11.68 3.36 -12.49
CA ALA A 181 -10.41 3.08 -13.15
C ALA A 181 -9.40 2.44 -12.17
N TRP A 182 -9.31 2.93 -10.94
CA TRP A 182 -8.50 2.32 -9.89
C TRP A 182 -8.95 0.89 -9.57
N LEU A 183 -10.25 0.64 -9.43
CA LEU A 183 -10.81 -0.70 -9.21
C LEU A 183 -10.47 -1.67 -10.34
N MET A 184 -10.60 -1.24 -11.60
CA MET A 184 -10.25 -2.04 -12.78
C MET A 184 -8.77 -2.46 -12.76
N VAL A 185 -7.86 -1.53 -12.46
CA VAL A 185 -6.42 -1.83 -12.36
C VAL A 185 -6.13 -2.73 -11.16
N CYS A 186 -6.83 -2.55 -10.04
CA CYS A 186 -6.69 -3.40 -8.86
C CYS A 186 -7.13 -4.84 -9.15
N MET A 187 -8.27 -5.03 -9.83
CA MET A 187 -8.77 -6.33 -10.25
C MET A 187 -7.81 -7.02 -11.24
N ALA A 188 -7.25 -6.28 -12.20
CA ALA A 188 -6.25 -6.80 -13.13
C ALA A 188 -4.97 -7.27 -12.40
N ARG A 189 -4.52 -6.52 -11.38
CA ARG A 189 -3.36 -6.90 -10.54
C ARG A 189 -3.65 -8.06 -9.59
N CYS A 190 -4.87 -8.15 -9.05
CA CYS A 190 -5.25 -9.24 -8.13
C CYS A 190 -5.38 -10.56 -8.89
N SER A 191 -6.00 -10.54 -10.08
CA SER A 191 -6.16 -11.72 -10.93
C SER A 191 -4.85 -12.29 -11.47
N SER A 192 -3.79 -11.47 -11.62
CA SER A 192 -2.47 -11.96 -12.01
C SER A 192 -1.73 -12.65 -10.86
N ARG A 193 -1.85 -12.17 -9.62
CA ARG A 193 -1.25 -12.81 -8.44
C ARG A 193 -1.84 -14.20 -8.15
N LEU A 194 -3.15 -14.36 -8.33
CA LEU A 194 -3.85 -15.64 -8.15
C LEU A 194 -3.49 -16.70 -9.20
N ARG A 195 -2.94 -16.30 -10.36
CA ARG A 195 -2.59 -17.22 -11.45
C ARG A 195 -1.16 -17.76 -11.34
N THR A 196 -0.36 -17.18 -10.46
CA THR A 196 1.06 -17.54 -10.22
C THR A 196 1.29 -18.22 -8.88
N ALA A 197 0.24 -18.38 -8.07
CA ALA A 197 0.23 -19.13 -6.80
C ALA A 197 -0.41 -20.50 -7.02
#